data_AF-N6TX52-F1
#
_entry.id   AF-N6TX52-F1
#
_cell.length_a   1.000
_cell.length_b   1.000
_cell.length_c   1.000
_cell.angle_alpha   90.00
_cell.angle_beta   90.00
_cell.angle_gamma   90.00
#
_symmetry.space_group_name_H-M   'P 1'
#
loop_
_entity.id
_entity.type
_entity.pdbx_description
1 polymer ?
#
loop_
_entity_poly.entity_id
_entity_poly.type
_entity_poly.pdbx_seq_one_letter_code
_entity_poly.pdbx_strand_id
1 'polypeptide(L)'
;SGDGGSPAIWECPLCLAELTPDDFCELNACGHRACITCFQHYLRVEITESRVCISCPECLEPMHPNEIKSILSNPALFEKYEDFMVRRVLAVDPDTRWCPAPDCNFAVIASECASCPKLRCERPGCHSYFCYHCKAEWHPNQTCDAARAQRSPNLRSSSVAYSQDSQHRDDIKPCPRCQVLIVKMDDGSCNHMMCAVCGAEFCWLCMKEINDLHFLRKKKILWQLGTLVGAPIGIALVAGITVPAMVI
;
A
#
# COMPACT_ATOMS: atom_id res chain seq x y z
N SER A 1 -54.78 -12.38 25.48
CA SER A 1 -53.67 -13.28 25.17
C SER A 1 -52.58 -12.46 24.51
N GLY A 2 -51.62 -11.97 25.29
CA GLY A 2 -50.50 -11.19 24.77
C GLY A 2 -49.46 -12.17 24.27
N ASP A 3 -49.32 -12.29 22.95
CA ASP A 3 -48.21 -13.00 22.33
C ASP A 3 -46.97 -12.11 22.50
N GLY A 4 -46.28 -12.31 23.62
CA GLY A 4 -44.97 -11.70 23.89
C GLY A 4 -43.92 -12.41 23.06
N GLY A 5 -43.93 -12.18 21.75
CA GLY A 5 -42.87 -12.64 20.85
C GLY A 5 -41.55 -12.08 21.34
N SER A 6 -40.64 -12.96 21.80
CA SER A 6 -39.28 -12.55 22.15
C SER A 6 -38.65 -11.89 20.93
N PRO A 7 -37.97 -10.74 21.08
CA PRO A 7 -37.38 -10.05 19.94
C PRO A 7 -36.40 -10.98 19.23
N ALA A 8 -36.43 -11.00 17.91
CA ALA A 8 -35.42 -11.70 17.13
C ALA A 8 -34.04 -11.15 17.52
N ILE A 9 -33.08 -12.03 17.75
CA ILE A 9 -31.70 -11.72 18.12
C ILE A 9 -30.78 -12.27 17.05
N TRP A 10 -29.80 -11.48 16.65
CA TRP A 10 -28.76 -11.85 15.69
C TRP A 10 -27.39 -11.78 16.35
N GLU A 11 -26.50 -12.68 15.97
CA GLU A 11 -25.10 -12.68 16.42
C GLU A 11 -24.22 -11.92 15.42
N CYS A 12 -23.34 -11.06 15.93
CA CYS A 12 -22.37 -10.33 15.11
C CYS A 12 -21.15 -11.21 14.78
N PRO A 13 -20.76 -11.39 13.50
CA PRO A 13 -19.61 -12.22 13.14
C PRO A 13 -18.26 -11.64 13.59
N LEU A 14 -18.21 -10.35 13.95
CA LEU A 14 -16.96 -9.66 14.33
C LEU A 14 -16.72 -9.64 15.84
N CYS A 15 -17.77 -9.46 16.66
CA CYS A 15 -17.65 -9.39 18.12
C CYS A 15 -18.38 -10.50 18.88
N LEU A 16 -19.14 -11.35 18.17
CA LEU A 16 -19.92 -12.46 18.73
C LEU A 16 -20.98 -12.02 19.75
N ALA A 17 -21.38 -10.75 19.73
CA ALA A 17 -22.46 -10.25 20.57
C ALA A 17 -23.83 -10.57 19.94
N GLU A 18 -24.77 -11.02 20.77
CA GLU A 18 -26.19 -11.15 20.42
C GLU A 18 -26.88 -9.78 20.59
N LEU A 19 -27.40 -9.24 19.48
CA LEU A 19 -27.98 -7.89 19.40
C LEU A 19 -29.28 -7.92 18.62
N THR A 20 -30.03 -6.81 18.65
CA THR A 20 -31.28 -6.69 17.88
C THR A 20 -30.96 -6.43 16.40
N PRO A 21 -31.82 -6.84 15.46
CA PRO A 21 -31.64 -6.57 14.03
C PRO A 21 -31.39 -5.09 13.68
N ASP A 22 -31.94 -4.17 14.47
CA ASP A 22 -31.77 -2.72 14.29
C ASP A 22 -30.33 -2.24 14.58
N ASP A 23 -29.54 -3.03 15.30
CA ASP A 23 -28.14 -2.74 15.61
C ASP A 23 -27.17 -3.18 14.49
N PHE A 24 -27.68 -3.76 13.40
CA PHE A 24 -26.89 -4.27 12.28
C PHE A 24 -27.00 -3.38 11.05
N CYS A 25 -25.95 -3.37 10.24
CA CYS A 25 -26.05 -2.94 8.86
C CYS A 25 -25.55 -4.04 7.91
N GLU A 26 -26.13 -4.07 6.72
CA GLU A 26 -25.76 -5.00 5.66
C GLU A 26 -25.06 -4.20 4.55
N LEU A 27 -23.97 -4.75 4.01
CA LEU A 27 -23.26 -4.15 2.89
C LEU A 27 -23.91 -4.52 1.57
N ASN A 28 -24.25 -3.53 0.75
CA ASN A 28 -25.01 -3.73 -0.48
C ASN A 28 -24.25 -4.57 -1.52
N ALA A 29 -22.92 -4.45 -1.56
CA ALA A 29 -22.09 -5.12 -2.57
C ALA A 29 -21.97 -6.64 -2.36
N CYS A 30 -22.02 -7.11 -1.11
CA CYS A 30 -21.73 -8.51 -0.77
C CYS A 30 -22.75 -9.18 0.15
N GLY A 31 -23.69 -8.44 0.74
CA GLY A 31 -24.72 -8.97 1.66
C GLY A 31 -24.20 -9.37 3.05
N HIS A 32 -22.91 -9.16 3.34
CA HIS A 32 -22.38 -9.41 4.69
C HIS A 32 -22.87 -8.35 5.67
N ARG A 33 -23.12 -8.79 6.91
CA ARG A 33 -23.69 -7.97 7.97
C ARG A 33 -22.87 -8.08 9.24
N ALA A 34 -22.72 -6.97 9.93
CA ALA A 34 -22.17 -6.91 11.27
C ALA A 34 -22.84 -5.78 12.03
N CYS A 35 -22.69 -5.77 13.36
CA CYS A 35 -23.23 -4.68 14.14
C CYS A 35 -22.56 -3.36 13.76
N ILE A 36 -23.33 -2.27 13.81
CA ILE A 36 -22.91 -0.93 13.38
C ILE A 36 -21.64 -0.50 14.12
N THR A 37 -21.54 -0.83 15.41
CA THR A 37 -20.38 -0.48 16.25
C THR A 37 -19.08 -1.15 15.76
N CYS A 38 -19.14 -2.40 15.32
CA CYS A 38 -17.97 -3.10 14.78
C CYS A 38 -17.54 -2.51 13.43
N PHE A 39 -18.49 -2.21 12.54
CA PHE A 39 -18.14 -1.54 11.28
C PHE A 39 -17.56 -0.14 11.51
N GLN A 40 -18.12 0.65 12.43
CA GLN A 40 -17.57 1.96 12.78
C GLN A 40 -16.16 1.86 13.34
N HIS A 41 -15.88 0.86 14.18
CA HIS A 41 -14.55 0.62 14.70
C HIS A 41 -13.57 0.23 13.58
N TYR A 42 -13.97 -0.72 12.73
CA TYR A 42 -13.20 -1.15 11.57
C TYR A 42 -12.86 0.03 10.65
N LEU A 43 -13.86 0.80 10.21
CA LEU A 43 -13.67 1.98 9.36
C LEU A 43 -12.76 3.02 10.01
N ARG A 44 -12.89 3.23 11.33
CA ARG A 44 -12.01 4.14 12.08
C ARG A 44 -10.55 3.69 12.01
N VAL A 45 -10.27 2.41 12.21
CA VAL A 45 -8.90 1.86 12.13
C VAL A 45 -8.36 2.04 10.71
N GLU A 46 -9.10 1.60 9.70
CA GLU A 46 -8.71 1.71 8.29
C GLU A 46 -8.39 3.15 7.87
N ILE A 47 -9.26 4.10 8.22
CA ILE A 47 -9.08 5.51 7.86
C ILE A 47 -7.93 6.13 8.65
N THR A 48 -7.77 5.78 9.94
CA THR A 48 -6.64 6.30 10.76
C THR A 48 -5.30 5.83 10.22
N GLU A 49 -5.25 4.63 9.64
CA GLU A 49 -4.08 4.08 8.94
C GLU A 49 -3.95 4.56 7.48
N SER A 50 -4.73 5.58 7.09
CA SER A 50 -4.74 6.18 5.75
C SER A 50 -5.07 5.22 4.62
N ARG A 51 -5.84 4.15 4.89
CA ARG A 51 -6.36 3.24 3.86
C ARG A 51 -7.66 3.79 3.27
N VAL A 52 -7.74 3.71 1.94
CA VAL A 52 -8.88 4.25 1.16
C VAL A 52 -9.54 3.23 0.24
N CYS A 53 -8.89 2.11 -0.05
CA CYS A 53 -9.55 0.95 -0.67
C CYS A 53 -10.03 0.04 0.46
N ILE A 54 -11.09 0.47 1.15
CA ILE A 54 -11.63 -0.29 2.27
C ILE A 54 -12.54 -1.37 1.72
N SER A 55 -12.26 -2.61 2.10
CA SER A 55 -13.05 -3.78 1.71
C SER A 55 -13.91 -4.30 2.86
N CYS A 56 -14.90 -5.13 2.55
CA CYS A 56 -15.64 -5.91 3.52
C CYS A 56 -14.68 -6.73 4.38
N PRO A 57 -14.86 -6.75 5.72
CA PRO A 57 -14.01 -7.51 6.63
C PRO A 57 -14.15 -9.04 6.45
N GLU A 58 -15.19 -9.52 5.74
CA GLU A 58 -15.44 -10.94 5.52
C GLU A 58 -14.97 -11.44 4.14
N CYS A 59 -15.19 -10.68 3.05
CA CYS A 59 -15.04 -11.21 1.69
C CYS A 59 -14.20 -10.37 0.71
N LEU A 60 -13.43 -9.39 1.20
CA LEU A 60 -12.55 -8.51 0.40
C LEU A 60 -13.27 -7.63 -0.66
N GLU A 61 -14.59 -7.74 -0.80
CA GLU A 61 -15.38 -6.91 -1.71
C GLU A 61 -15.27 -5.42 -1.31
N PRO A 62 -14.94 -4.49 -2.22
CA PRO A 62 -14.80 -3.07 -1.90
C PRO A 62 -16.09 -2.45 -1.35
N MET A 63 -15.97 -1.65 -0.30
CA MET A 63 -17.09 -0.88 0.25
C MET A 63 -17.30 0.42 -0.55
N HIS A 64 -18.55 0.73 -0.89
CA HIS A 64 -18.85 1.96 -1.61
C HIS A 64 -18.70 3.20 -0.69
N PRO A 65 -18.15 4.34 -1.16
CA PRO A 65 -17.97 5.55 -0.33
C PRO A 65 -19.25 6.05 0.35
N ASN A 66 -20.41 5.93 -0.31
CA ASN A 66 -21.69 6.31 0.30
C ASN A 66 -22.08 5.41 1.49
N GLU A 67 -21.75 4.11 1.43
CA GLU A 67 -21.99 3.19 2.55
C GLU A 67 -21.04 3.49 3.71
N ILE A 68 -19.76 3.76 3.41
CA ILE A 68 -18.79 4.23 4.41
C ILE A 68 -19.33 5.49 5.10
N LYS A 69 -19.83 6.46 4.32
CA LYS A 69 -20.43 7.69 4.84
C LYS A 69 -21.63 7.43 5.74
N SER A 70 -22.53 6.52 5.36
CA SER A 70 -23.74 6.25 6.15
C SER A 70 -23.44 5.51 7.45
N ILE A 71 -22.44 4.62 7.45
CA ILE A 71 -22.02 3.87 8.65
C ILE A 71 -21.28 4.79 9.62
N LEU A 72 -20.44 5.70 9.11
CA LEU A 72 -19.70 6.64 9.93
C LEU A 72 -20.61 7.70 10.55
N SER A 73 -20.74 7.69 11.88
CA SER A 73 -21.42 8.78 12.60
C SER A 73 -20.56 10.04 12.78
N ASN A 74 -19.28 10.03 12.41
CA ASN A 74 -18.34 11.14 12.62
C ASN A 74 -17.96 11.83 11.29
N PRO A 75 -18.46 13.05 11.03
CA PRO A 75 -18.16 13.80 9.80
C PRO A 75 -16.66 14.07 9.58
N ALA A 76 -15.90 14.35 10.65
CA ALA A 76 -14.47 14.66 10.53
C ALA A 76 -13.64 13.44 10.11
N LEU A 77 -14.11 12.22 10.42
CA LEU A 77 -13.46 11.00 9.96
C LEU A 77 -13.73 10.76 8.47
N PHE A 78 -14.95 11.08 8.00
CA PHE A 78 -15.29 10.98 6.60
C PHE A 78 -14.53 12.02 5.75
N GLU A 79 -14.38 13.25 6.23
CA GLU A 79 -13.56 14.28 5.57
C GLU A 79 -12.10 13.81 5.39
N LYS A 80 -11.51 13.19 6.43
CA LYS A 80 -10.18 12.58 6.31
C LYS A 80 -10.12 11.47 5.25
N TYR A 81 -11.15 10.64 5.19
CA TYR A 81 -11.24 9.59 4.17
C TYR A 81 -11.28 10.19 2.75
N GLU A 82 -12.07 11.26 2.54
CA GLU A 82 -12.12 11.98 1.26
C GLU A 82 -10.76 12.62 0.92
N ASP A 83 -10.09 13.26 1.88
CA ASP A 83 -8.74 13.83 1.71
C ASP A 83 -7.73 12.75 1.28
N PHE A 84 -7.75 11.58 1.92
CA PHE A 84 -6.88 10.48 1.55
C PHE A 84 -7.22 9.92 0.17
N MET A 85 -8.51 9.85 -0.21
CA MET A 85 -8.93 9.40 -1.54
C MET A 85 -8.37 10.33 -2.63
N VAL A 86 -8.57 11.64 -2.47
CA VAL A 86 -8.04 12.65 -3.40
C VAL A 86 -6.52 12.58 -3.46
N ARG A 87 -5.87 12.50 -2.29
CA ARG A 87 -4.40 12.39 -2.21
C ARG A 87 -3.88 11.17 -2.96
N ARG A 88 -4.56 10.03 -2.89
CA ARG A 88 -4.16 8.80 -3.59
C ARG A 88 -4.19 8.96 -5.09
N VAL A 89 -5.26 9.55 -5.63
CA VAL A 89 -5.40 9.81 -7.08
C VAL A 89 -4.32 10.78 -7.54
N LEU A 90 -4.14 11.88 -6.81
CA LEU A 90 -3.16 12.91 -7.12
C LEU A 90 -1.69 12.46 -6.93
N ALA A 91 -1.42 11.45 -6.10
CA ALA A 91 -0.06 10.95 -5.87
C ALA A 91 0.54 10.20 -7.06
N VAL A 92 -0.29 9.69 -7.96
CA VAL A 92 0.14 8.99 -9.19
C VAL A 92 0.01 9.84 -10.44
N ASP A 93 -0.59 11.02 -10.32
CA ASP A 93 -0.72 11.97 -11.42
C ASP A 93 0.64 12.63 -11.74
N PRO A 94 1.11 12.60 -13.00
CA PRO A 94 2.42 13.09 -13.39
C PRO A 94 2.56 14.62 -13.32
N ASP A 95 1.46 15.38 -13.35
CA ASP A 95 1.46 16.84 -13.36
C ASP A 95 1.22 17.46 -11.97
N THR A 96 0.81 16.64 -11.01
CA THR A 96 0.57 17.06 -9.63
C THR A 96 1.87 17.25 -8.87
N ARG A 97 1.98 18.38 -8.17
CA ARG A 97 3.10 18.70 -7.28
C ARG A 97 2.57 19.13 -5.91
N TRP A 98 2.93 18.36 -4.89
CA TRP A 98 2.61 18.64 -3.50
C TRP A 98 3.51 19.74 -2.95
N CYS A 99 2.93 20.65 -2.17
CA CYS A 99 3.68 21.66 -1.45
C CYS A 99 4.63 21.00 -0.43
N PRO A 100 5.93 21.33 -0.42
CA PRO A 100 6.88 20.74 0.53
C PRO A 100 6.88 21.44 1.90
N ALA A 101 6.06 22.47 2.10
CA ALA A 101 6.00 23.18 3.37
C ALA A 101 5.45 22.26 4.48
N PRO A 102 6.00 22.31 5.70
CA PRO A 102 5.46 21.57 6.84
C PRO A 102 3.96 21.83 7.01
N ASP A 103 3.21 20.77 7.35
CA ASP A 103 1.77 20.81 7.60
C ASP A 103 0.91 21.37 6.44
N CYS A 104 1.45 21.35 5.21
CA CYS A 104 0.75 21.78 4.00
C CYS A 104 0.31 20.62 3.12
N ASN A 105 -0.99 20.35 3.10
CA ASN A 105 -1.61 19.30 2.26
C ASN A 105 -2.11 19.85 0.92
N PHE A 106 -1.60 20.99 0.45
CA PHE A 106 -2.03 21.58 -0.81
C PHE A 106 -1.19 21.06 -1.98
N ALA A 107 -1.84 20.72 -3.08
CA ALA A 107 -1.19 20.31 -4.32
C ALA A 107 -1.54 21.27 -5.46
N VAL A 108 -0.59 21.46 -6.37
CA VAL A 108 -0.78 22.24 -7.60
C VAL A 108 -0.70 21.28 -8.77
N ILE A 109 -1.69 21.32 -9.66
CA ILE A 109 -1.65 20.60 -10.94
C ILE A 109 -1.05 21.56 -11.95
N ALA A 110 0.19 21.27 -12.37
CA ALA A 110 0.92 22.11 -13.30
C ALA A 110 0.95 21.43 -14.68
N SER A 111 -0.23 21.34 -15.30
CA SER A 111 -0.39 20.85 -16.68
C SER A 111 0.23 21.85 -17.67
N GLU A 112 0.83 21.34 -18.74
CA GLU A 112 1.17 22.12 -19.94
C GLU A 112 2.25 23.21 -19.79
N CYS A 113 3.18 23.10 -18.84
CA CYS A 113 4.32 24.02 -18.76
C CYS A 113 5.66 23.29 -18.59
N ALA A 114 6.25 22.85 -19.71
CA ALA A 114 7.61 22.30 -19.75
C ALA A 114 8.68 23.29 -19.24
N SER A 115 8.34 24.59 -19.18
CA SER A 115 9.22 25.70 -18.83
C SER A 115 9.02 26.24 -17.41
N CYS A 116 8.21 25.61 -16.56
CA CYS A 116 7.87 26.15 -15.24
C CYS A 116 8.71 25.49 -14.12
N PRO A 117 9.92 25.98 -13.81
CA PRO A 117 10.71 25.41 -12.72
C PRO A 117 10.19 25.84 -11.34
N LYS A 118 9.48 26.98 -11.23
CA LYS A 118 9.05 27.58 -9.96
C LYS A 118 7.52 27.55 -9.84
N LEU A 119 7.04 26.91 -8.78
CA LEU A 119 5.62 26.87 -8.40
C LEU A 119 5.38 27.67 -7.13
N ARG A 120 4.16 28.19 -6.96
CA ARG A 120 3.70 28.87 -5.75
C ARG A 120 2.57 28.03 -5.13
N CYS A 121 2.62 27.82 -3.82
CA CYS A 121 1.51 27.24 -3.09
C CYS A 121 0.37 28.26 -2.98
N GLU A 122 -0.82 27.89 -3.46
CA GLU A 122 -2.02 28.75 -3.45
C GLU A 122 -2.86 28.62 -2.17
N ARG A 123 -2.44 27.76 -1.23
CA ARG A 123 -3.11 27.67 0.08
C ARG A 123 -3.00 29.01 0.81
N PRO A 124 -4.13 29.57 1.28
CA PRO A 124 -4.11 30.74 2.14
C PRO A 124 -3.20 30.54 3.34
N GLY A 125 -2.25 31.46 3.54
CA GLY A 125 -1.31 31.44 4.68
C GLY A 125 -0.02 30.66 4.46
N CYS A 126 0.12 29.84 3.41
CA CYS A 126 1.37 29.10 3.15
C CYS A 126 2.34 29.91 2.29
N HIS A 127 1.92 30.31 1.09
CA HIS A 127 2.69 31.13 0.13
C HIS A 127 4.13 30.65 -0.18
N SER A 128 4.45 29.39 0.10
CA SER A 128 5.75 28.82 -0.19
C SER A 128 5.98 28.68 -1.69
N TYR A 129 7.26 28.65 -2.09
CA TYR A 129 7.67 28.39 -3.46
C TYR A 129 8.45 27.09 -3.52
N PHE A 130 8.22 26.29 -4.56
CA PHE A 130 8.86 24.99 -4.72
C PHE A 130 9.16 24.66 -6.18
N CYS A 131 10.08 23.74 -6.38
CA CYS A 131 10.55 23.36 -7.70
C CYS A 131 9.63 22.32 -8.33
N TYR A 132 9.21 22.54 -9.58
CA TYR A 132 8.42 21.57 -10.35
C TYR A 132 9.17 20.24 -10.55
N HIS A 133 10.48 20.28 -10.85
CA HIS A 133 11.23 19.07 -11.19
C HIS A 133 11.60 18.22 -9.97
N CYS A 134 12.20 18.82 -8.94
CA CYS A 134 12.65 18.07 -7.76
C CYS A 134 11.65 18.03 -6.61
N LYS A 135 10.51 18.74 -6.72
CA LYS A 135 9.42 18.78 -5.73
C LYS A 135 9.78 19.37 -4.36
N ALA A 136 10.97 19.93 -4.21
CA ALA A 136 11.44 20.50 -2.96
C ALA A 136 11.39 22.04 -2.99
N GLU A 137 11.72 22.70 -1.87
CA GLU A 137 11.70 24.16 -1.77
C GLU A 137 12.48 24.84 -2.92
N TRP A 138 11.99 26.00 -3.36
CA TRP A 138 12.52 26.72 -4.51
C TRP A 138 14.00 27.09 -4.31
N HIS A 139 14.83 26.74 -5.29
CA HIS A 139 16.27 26.97 -5.25
C HIS A 139 16.71 27.79 -6.48
N PRO A 140 16.74 29.13 -6.37
CA PRO A 140 17.17 29.97 -7.48
C PRO A 140 18.65 29.76 -7.78
N ASN A 141 19.02 29.87 -9.07
CA ASN A 141 20.41 29.83 -9.55
C ASN A 141 21.17 28.51 -9.27
N GLN A 142 20.46 27.43 -8.96
CA GLN A 142 21.05 26.13 -8.68
C GLN A 142 20.30 25.04 -9.43
N THR A 143 21.05 24.02 -9.88
CA THR A 143 20.43 22.79 -10.39
C THR A 143 19.77 22.01 -9.25
N CYS A 144 18.81 21.16 -9.59
CA CYS A 144 18.15 20.30 -8.60
C CYS A 144 19.15 19.43 -7.83
N ASP A 145 20.20 18.94 -8.50
CA ASP A 145 21.24 18.11 -7.89
C ASP A 145 22.10 18.89 -6.89
N ALA A 146 22.46 20.14 -7.21
CA ALA A 146 23.18 21.01 -6.30
C ALA A 146 22.35 21.33 -5.05
N ALA A 147 21.07 21.67 -5.24
CA ALA A 147 20.15 21.94 -4.13
C ALA A 147 19.93 20.70 -3.24
N ARG A 148 19.78 19.51 -3.86
CA ARG A 148 19.65 18.24 -3.13
C ARG A 148 20.90 17.95 -2.30
N ALA A 149 22.08 18.18 -2.85
CA ALA A 149 23.33 17.97 -2.14
C ALA A 149 23.51 18.88 -0.91
N GLN A 150 23.04 20.13 -0.99
CA GLN A 150 23.11 21.08 0.13
C GLN A 150 22.18 20.71 1.28
N ARG A 151 21.00 20.15 1.00
CA ARG A 151 20.05 19.69 2.03
C ARG A 151 20.48 18.42 2.75
N SER A 152 21.44 17.70 2.19
CA SER A 152 21.87 16.40 2.70
C SER A 152 23.40 16.29 2.69
N PRO A 153 24.10 17.18 3.43
CA PRO A 153 25.57 17.20 3.43
C PRO A 153 26.17 15.88 3.94
N ASN A 154 25.44 15.15 4.79
CA ASN A 154 25.86 13.86 5.37
C ASN A 154 25.49 12.63 4.52
N LEU A 155 24.79 12.77 3.38
CA LEU A 155 24.37 11.63 2.54
C LEU A 155 25.29 11.39 1.33
N ARG A 156 26.32 12.23 1.15
CA ARG A 156 27.25 12.23 0.02
C ARG A 156 28.31 11.12 -0.01
N SER A 157 28.11 10.02 0.71
CA SER A 157 28.80 8.75 0.40
C SER A 157 27.99 7.83 -0.52
N SER A 158 26.79 8.23 -0.94
CA SER A 158 25.89 7.37 -1.73
C SER A 158 25.90 7.68 -3.23
N SER A 159 27.09 7.89 -3.81
CA SER A 159 27.32 7.57 -5.20
C SER A 159 28.19 6.31 -5.26
N VAL A 160 27.59 5.17 -5.62
CA VAL A 160 28.28 3.99 -6.16
C VAL A 160 29.36 3.29 -5.31
N ALA A 161 29.36 3.40 -3.98
CA ALA A 161 30.21 2.57 -3.12
C ALA A 161 29.39 1.75 -2.11
N TYR A 162 29.37 0.44 -2.35
CA TYR A 162 29.06 -0.61 -1.40
C TYR A 162 29.98 -0.51 -0.19
N SER A 163 29.53 0.09 0.92
CA SER A 163 30.17 -0.11 2.23
C SER A 163 29.40 0.49 3.40
N GLN A 164 29.02 -0.41 4.32
CA GLN A 164 29.01 -0.31 5.78
C GLN A 164 28.25 0.88 6.40
N ASP A 165 26.93 0.75 6.46
CA ASP A 165 26.19 0.87 7.73
C ASP A 165 24.82 0.18 7.55
N SER A 166 24.84 -1.14 7.57
CA SER A 166 23.81 -2.01 6.96
C SER A 166 22.67 -2.40 7.89
N GLN A 167 22.58 -1.85 9.11
CA GLN A 167 21.50 -2.22 10.05
C GLN A 167 20.35 -1.22 10.13
N HIS A 168 20.45 -0.02 9.52
CA HIS A 168 19.40 1.01 9.62
C HIS A 168 18.85 1.49 8.27
N ARG A 169 19.44 1.04 7.16
CA ARG A 169 19.10 1.52 5.81
C ARG A 169 18.14 0.61 5.06
N ASP A 170 17.94 -0.63 5.53
CA ASP A 170 17.01 -1.56 4.92
C ASP A 170 15.56 -1.33 5.36
N ASP A 171 15.35 -0.51 6.39
CA ASP A 171 14.05 -0.22 6.98
C ASP A 171 13.29 0.83 6.16
N ILE A 172 13.97 1.68 5.39
CA ILE A 172 13.34 2.79 4.64
C ILE A 172 13.60 2.66 3.14
N LYS A 173 12.53 2.48 2.35
CA LYS A 173 12.62 2.37 0.88
C LYS A 173 11.54 3.19 0.17
N PRO A 174 11.81 3.76 -1.01
CA PRO A 174 10.81 4.51 -1.76
C PRO A 174 9.79 3.59 -2.43
N CYS A 175 8.51 3.94 -2.37
CA CYS A 175 7.45 3.27 -3.13
C CYS A 175 7.80 3.23 -4.63
N PRO A 176 7.72 2.08 -5.31
CA PRO A 176 8.11 1.99 -6.72
C PRO A 176 7.22 2.83 -7.66
N ARG A 177 5.99 3.14 -7.23
CA ARG A 177 5.03 3.93 -8.01
C ARG A 177 5.15 5.43 -7.74
N CYS A 178 4.91 5.85 -6.49
CA CYS A 178 4.83 7.27 -6.14
C CYS A 178 6.08 7.83 -5.46
N GLN A 179 7.11 7.01 -5.20
CA GLN A 179 8.38 7.39 -4.58
C GLN A 179 8.30 7.94 -3.14
N VAL A 180 7.14 7.86 -2.48
CA VAL A 180 7.06 8.16 -1.04
C VAL A 180 7.94 7.18 -0.26
N LEU A 181 8.64 7.67 0.76
CA LEU A 181 9.43 6.82 1.64
C LEU A 181 8.50 5.98 2.52
N ILE A 182 8.76 4.68 2.56
CA ILE A 182 8.02 3.70 3.35
C ILE A 182 9.00 3.12 4.35
N VAL A 183 8.57 2.98 5.60
CA VAL A 183 9.32 2.29 6.65
C VAL A 183 8.75 0.89 6.82
N LYS A 184 9.60 -0.14 6.86
CA LYS A 184 9.25 -1.52 7.23
C LYS A 184 9.70 -1.76 8.67
N MET A 185 8.82 -2.33 9.47
CA MET A 185 9.18 -2.80 10.81
C MET A 185 9.79 -4.21 10.72
N ASP A 186 10.86 -4.45 11.48
CA ASP A 186 11.68 -5.68 11.44
C ASP A 186 11.18 -6.82 12.34
N ASP A 187 9.86 -6.94 12.51
CA ASP A 187 9.19 -7.92 13.38
C ASP A 187 8.96 -9.30 12.71
N GLY A 188 9.61 -9.57 11.58
CA GLY A 188 9.31 -10.73 10.73
C GLY A 188 8.15 -10.50 9.75
N SER A 189 7.73 -9.25 9.55
CA SER A 189 6.68 -8.84 8.61
C SER A 189 6.85 -9.35 7.17
N CYS A 190 5.70 -9.64 6.55
CA CYS A 190 5.56 -10.05 5.16
C CYS A 190 6.29 -9.09 4.19
N ASN A 191 6.90 -9.64 3.13
CA ASN A 191 7.56 -8.85 2.09
C ASN A 191 6.59 -8.29 1.03
N HIS A 192 5.31 -8.67 1.08
CA HIS A 192 4.24 -8.04 0.32
C HIS A 192 3.77 -6.81 1.09
N MET A 193 4.11 -5.64 0.58
CA MET A 193 3.78 -4.36 1.19
C MET A 193 2.80 -3.59 0.31
N MET A 194 1.99 -2.76 0.94
CA MET A 194 1.07 -1.84 0.26
C MET A 194 1.44 -0.40 0.62
N CYS A 195 1.61 0.46 -0.37
CA CYS A 195 1.86 1.87 -0.14
C CYS A 195 0.57 2.56 0.35
N ALA A 196 0.56 3.10 1.56
CA ALA A 196 -0.60 3.82 2.09
C ALA A 196 -1.00 5.07 1.27
N VAL A 197 -0.06 5.64 0.50
CA VAL A 197 -0.34 6.84 -0.30
C VAL A 197 -0.96 6.50 -1.66
N CYS A 198 -0.31 5.67 -2.49
CA CYS A 198 -0.80 5.37 -3.84
C CYS A 198 -1.54 4.03 -3.95
N GLY A 199 -1.52 3.21 -2.89
CA GLY A 199 -2.08 1.87 -2.83
C GLY A 199 -1.41 0.85 -3.75
N ALA A 200 -0.18 1.11 -4.19
CA ALA A 200 0.58 0.12 -4.95
C ALA A 200 0.97 -1.03 -4.03
N GLU A 201 0.70 -2.25 -4.46
CA GLU A 201 1.23 -3.46 -3.83
C GLU A 201 2.59 -3.81 -4.44
N PHE A 202 3.60 -4.01 -3.61
CA PHE A 202 4.95 -4.24 -4.08
C PHE A 202 5.74 -5.15 -3.14
N CYS A 203 6.79 -5.76 -3.69
CA CYS A 203 7.68 -6.64 -2.95
C CYS A 203 8.84 -5.83 -2.35
N TRP A 204 8.99 -5.84 -1.03
CA TRP A 204 10.05 -5.11 -0.31
C TRP A 204 11.46 -5.51 -0.75
N LEU A 205 11.65 -6.78 -1.13
CA LEU A 205 12.97 -7.31 -1.48
C LEU A 205 13.45 -6.78 -2.83
N CYS A 206 12.56 -6.62 -3.81
CA CYS A 206 12.94 -6.25 -5.17
C CYS A 206 12.41 -4.88 -5.63
N MET A 207 11.59 -4.23 -4.81
CA MET A 207 10.96 -2.94 -5.06
C MET A 207 10.23 -2.90 -6.42
N LYS A 208 9.51 -3.98 -6.74
CA LYS A 208 8.64 -4.06 -7.93
C LYS A 208 7.21 -4.29 -7.50
N GLU A 209 6.29 -3.72 -8.27
CA GLU A 209 4.86 -3.98 -8.11
C GLU A 209 4.59 -5.48 -8.25
N ILE A 210 3.72 -5.99 -7.38
CA ILE A 210 3.32 -7.38 -7.37
C ILE A 210 2.22 -7.57 -8.40
N ASN A 211 2.41 -8.58 -9.24
CA ASN A 211 1.38 -9.15 -10.08
C ASN A 211 1.18 -10.62 -9.68
N ASP A 212 0.12 -11.27 -10.18
CA ASP A 212 -0.28 -12.63 -9.79
C ASP A 212 0.86 -13.67 -9.92
N LEU A 213 1.88 -13.39 -10.72
CA LEU A 213 3.03 -14.26 -10.99
C LEU A 213 4.26 -13.99 -10.10
N HIS A 214 4.29 -12.90 -9.34
CA HIS A 214 5.49 -12.40 -8.66
C HIS A 214 6.10 -13.42 -7.69
N PHE A 215 5.26 -14.06 -6.86
CA PHE A 215 5.70 -15.09 -5.91
C PHE A 215 5.59 -16.53 -6.46
N LEU A 216 4.85 -16.75 -7.54
CA LEU A 216 4.72 -18.06 -8.19
C LEU A 216 5.97 -18.48 -8.97
N ARG A 217 6.71 -17.51 -9.55
CA ARG A 217 7.92 -17.80 -10.36
C ARG A 217 9.03 -18.50 -9.58
N LYS A 218 9.11 -18.33 -8.26
CA LYS A 218 10.12 -19.04 -7.44
C LYS A 218 9.82 -20.54 -7.31
N LYS A 219 8.54 -20.95 -7.28
CA LYS A 219 8.17 -22.37 -7.13
C LYS A 219 8.23 -23.15 -8.45
N LYS A 220 7.84 -22.51 -9.57
CA LYS A 220 7.78 -23.18 -10.89
C LYS A 220 9.17 -23.52 -11.44
N ILE A 221 10.16 -22.63 -11.27
CA ILE A 221 11.54 -22.85 -11.71
C ILE A 221 12.19 -23.99 -10.94
N LEU A 222 11.95 -24.09 -9.63
CA LEU A 222 12.48 -25.16 -8.79
C LEU A 222 11.92 -26.54 -9.18
N TRP A 223 10.61 -26.62 -9.48
CA TRP A 223 9.98 -27.86 -9.93
C TRP A 223 10.42 -28.27 -11.34
N GLN A 224 10.54 -27.31 -12.27
CA GLN A 224 11.02 -27.56 -13.63
C GLN A 224 12.50 -28.01 -13.65
N LEU A 225 13.38 -27.40 -12.85
CA LEU A 225 14.77 -27.86 -12.73
C LEU A 225 14.88 -29.22 -12.03
N GLY A 226 14.06 -29.47 -11.01
CA GLY A 226 14.04 -30.75 -10.30
C GLY A 226 13.63 -31.93 -11.21
N THR A 227 12.68 -31.72 -12.11
CA THR A 227 12.24 -32.74 -13.09
C THR A 227 13.25 -32.92 -14.23
N LEU A 228 13.87 -31.83 -14.70
CA LEU A 228 14.82 -31.87 -15.83
C LEU A 228 16.17 -32.49 -15.46
N VAL A 229 16.60 -32.38 -14.20
CA VAL A 229 17.82 -33.01 -13.68
C VAL A 229 17.53 -34.36 -13.01
N GLY A 230 16.44 -34.47 -12.26
CA GLY A 230 16.10 -35.67 -11.49
C GLY A 230 15.67 -36.86 -12.35
N ALA A 231 14.90 -36.62 -13.42
CA ALA A 231 14.45 -37.70 -14.31
C ALA A 231 15.61 -38.40 -15.05
N PRO A 232 16.55 -37.71 -15.71
CA PRO A 232 17.64 -38.39 -16.40
C PRO A 232 18.62 -39.10 -15.45
N ILE A 233 18.88 -38.55 -14.25
CA ILE A 233 19.72 -39.22 -13.24
C ILE A 233 19.04 -40.48 -12.71
N GLY A 234 17.74 -40.41 -12.42
CA GLY A 234 16.96 -41.58 -11.97
C GLY A 234 16.95 -42.69 -13.01
N ILE A 235 16.77 -42.35 -14.29
CA ILE A 235 16.79 -43.32 -15.40
C ILE A 235 18.18 -43.95 -15.56
N ALA A 236 19.25 -43.15 -15.48
CA ALA A 236 20.62 -43.65 -15.59
C ALA A 236 20.99 -44.61 -14.45
N LEU A 237 20.58 -44.32 -13.21
CA LEU A 237 20.80 -45.20 -12.06
C LEU A 237 20.06 -46.53 -12.21
N VAL A 238 18.79 -46.51 -12.63
CA VAL A 238 18.00 -47.74 -12.84
C VAL A 238 18.59 -48.57 -13.97
N ALA A 239 18.95 -47.95 -15.10
CA ALA A 239 19.58 -48.65 -16.22
C ALA A 239 20.96 -49.22 -15.85
N GLY A 240 21.75 -48.53 -15.05
CA GLY A 240 23.05 -49.02 -14.58
C GLY A 240 22.95 -50.22 -13.63
N ILE A 241 21.87 -50.33 -12.86
CA ILE A 241 21.62 -51.46 -11.94
C ILE A 241 21.05 -52.68 -12.68
N THR A 242 20.31 -52.50 -13.77
CA THR A 242 19.74 -53.62 -14.53
C THR A 242 20.73 -54.28 -15.49
N VAL A 243 21.75 -53.56 -15.97
CA VAL A 243 22.76 -54.10 -16.89
C VAL A 243 23.57 -55.29 -16.30
N PRO A 244 24.03 -55.25 -15.03
CA PRO A 244 24.70 -56.41 -14.43
C PRO A 244 23.78 -57.61 -14.15
N ALA A 245 22.46 -57.39 -14.00
CA ALA A 245 21.51 -58.45 -13.67
C ALA A 245 21.08 -59.30 -14.88
N MET A 246 21.35 -58.84 -16.10
CA MET A 246 21.04 -59.58 -17.33
C MET A 246 22.23 -60.37 -17.90
N VAL A 247 23.43 -60.26 -17.29
CA VAL A 247 24.67 -60.88 -17.79
C VAL A 247 25.17 -62.02 -16.87
N ILE A 248 24.30 -62.58 -16.03
CA ILE A 248 24.58 -63.80 -15.22
C ILE A 248 23.53 -64.86 -15.53
#